data_AF-A0A6M0Q7Y6-F1
#
_entry.id   AF-A0A6M0Q7Y6-F1
#
_cell.length_a   1.000
_cell.length_b   1.000
_cell.length_c   1.000
_cell.angle_alpha   90.00
_cell.angle_beta   90.00
_cell.angle_gamma   90.00
#
_symmetry.space_group_name_H-M   'P 1'
#
loop_
_entity.id
_entity.type
_entity.pdbx_description
1 polymer ?
#
loop_
_entity_poly.entity_id
_entity_poly.type
_entity_poly.pdbx_seq_one_letter_code
_entity_poly.pdbx_strand_id
1 'polypeptide(L)'
;MDQTMTMLFAFLESSGIWAPIVFILFHSLRQFLFLPVTVLCLVGGILFGTILGSIYSLVGLTLSCILFYFFHQTMPKTFGKIQRMKEKWLGDRVSFTYGQIALLRCVPFMQYHLLSLIMLERKKNLFSFTKKSFLTNIPLAILYTFFGQSISTLSLSIIIGILATFTILFYVLREKQIRIKWKEFFVEKAS
;
A
#
# COMPACT_ATOMS: atom_id res chain seq x y z
N MET A 1 -31.82 35.14 -1.09
CA MET A 1 -31.11 34.14 -1.91
C MET A 1 -29.67 33.92 -1.41
N ASP A 2 -29.09 34.87 -0.67
CA ASP A 2 -27.71 34.78 -0.14
C ASP A 2 -27.54 33.86 1.07
N GLN A 3 -28.51 33.82 2.00
CA GLN A 3 -28.40 33.00 3.22
C GLN A 3 -28.27 31.49 2.94
N THR A 4 -28.97 30.98 1.92
CA THR A 4 -28.88 29.57 1.52
C THR A 4 -27.51 29.23 0.93
N MET A 5 -26.92 30.15 0.17
CA MET A 5 -25.57 29.99 -0.39
C MET A 5 -24.52 30.05 0.71
N THR A 6 -24.65 30.97 1.67
CA THR A 6 -23.74 31.05 2.83
C THR A 6 -23.79 29.79 3.69
N MET A 7 -24.98 29.23 3.93
CA MET A 7 -25.13 27.97 4.65
C MET A 7 -24.53 26.78 3.89
N LEU A 8 -24.65 26.75 2.55
CA LEU A 8 -24.02 25.74 1.70
C LEU A 8 -22.49 25.83 1.72
N PHE A 9 -21.92 27.04 1.59
CA PHE A 9 -20.48 27.23 1.66
C PHE A 9 -19.92 26.91 3.05
N ALA A 10 -20.60 27.29 4.13
CA ALA A 10 -20.22 26.92 5.49
C ALA A 10 -20.29 25.39 5.71
N PHE A 11 -21.29 24.72 5.14
CA PHE A 11 -21.40 23.26 5.21
C PHE A 11 -20.30 22.56 4.39
N LEU A 12 -19.98 23.08 3.19
CA LEU A 12 -18.88 22.59 2.34
C LEU A 12 -17.51 22.80 2.99
N GLU A 13 -17.25 23.95 3.60
CA GLU A 13 -16.02 24.20 4.38
C GLU A 13 -15.92 23.28 5.59
N SER A 14 -17.02 23.07 6.32
CA SER A 14 -17.04 22.15 7.47
C SER A 14 -16.84 20.68 7.08
N SER A 15 -17.29 20.30 5.88
CA SER A 15 -17.11 18.94 5.34
C SER A 15 -15.65 18.64 5.02
N GLY A 16 -14.86 19.65 4.66
CA GLY A 16 -13.42 19.53 4.40
C GLY A 16 -12.60 19.12 5.64
N ILE A 17 -13.03 19.51 6.84
CA ILE A 17 -12.37 19.16 8.11
C ILE A 17 -12.43 17.65 8.41
N TRP A 18 -13.45 16.96 7.92
CA TRP A 18 -13.61 15.52 8.12
C TRP A 18 -12.73 14.68 7.18
N ALA A 19 -12.28 15.24 6.06
CA ALA A 19 -11.53 14.49 5.05
C ALA A 19 -10.25 13.84 5.61
N PRO A 20 -9.40 14.53 6.40
CA PRO A 20 -8.23 13.89 7.02
C PRO A 20 -8.59 12.77 7.99
N ILE A 21 -9.65 12.94 8.79
CA ILE A 21 -10.09 11.95 9.78
C ILE A 21 -10.55 10.67 9.08
N VAL A 22 -11.41 10.82 8.07
CA VAL A 22 -11.90 9.71 7.24
C VAL A 22 -10.73 9.02 6.53
N PHE A 23 -9.79 9.79 5.97
CA PHE A 23 -8.59 9.25 5.33
C PHE A 23 -7.74 8.40 6.28
N ILE A 24 -7.46 8.89 7.50
CA ILE A 24 -6.70 8.14 8.52
C ILE A 24 -7.45 6.87 8.93
N LEU A 25 -8.78 6.93 9.05
CA LEU A 25 -9.62 5.78 9.37
C LEU A 25 -9.53 4.71 8.28
N PHE A 26 -9.69 5.09 7.01
CA PHE A 26 -9.51 4.18 5.87
C PHE A 26 -8.11 3.58 5.84
N HIS A 27 -7.09 4.38 6.14
CA HIS A 27 -5.72 3.91 6.20
C HIS A 27 -5.54 2.82 7.28
N SER A 28 -6.20 2.98 8.42
CA SER A 28 -6.14 2.06 9.56
C SER A 28 -6.94 0.77 9.32
N LEU A 29 -8.09 0.89 8.67
CA LEU A 29 -8.99 -0.21 8.32
C LEU A 29 -8.60 -0.95 7.03
N ARG A 30 -7.61 -0.42 6.30
CA ARG A 30 -7.04 -0.97 5.06
C ARG A 30 -6.79 -2.47 5.12
N GLN A 31 -6.33 -2.98 6.26
CA GLN A 31 -6.04 -4.39 6.47
C GLN A 31 -7.27 -5.30 6.34
N PHE A 32 -8.48 -4.80 6.63
CA PHE A 32 -9.74 -5.53 6.46
C PHE A 32 -10.31 -5.39 5.05
N LEU A 33 -9.97 -4.28 4.37
CA LEU A 33 -10.44 -3.96 3.03
C LEU A 33 -9.53 -4.50 1.92
N PHE A 34 -8.45 -5.21 2.28
CA PHE A 34 -7.42 -5.72 1.34
C PHE A 34 -6.82 -4.65 0.42
N LEU A 35 -6.82 -3.40 0.86
CA LEU A 35 -6.34 -2.28 0.07
C LEU A 35 -4.80 -2.18 0.15
N PRO A 36 -4.08 -2.03 -0.97
CA PRO A 36 -2.64 -1.80 -0.96
C PRO A 36 -2.28 -0.47 -0.27
N VAL A 37 -1.19 -0.43 0.49
CA VAL A 37 -0.71 0.82 1.13
C VAL A 37 -0.48 1.92 0.08
N THR A 38 0.14 1.51 -1.02
CA THR A 38 0.57 2.38 -2.11
C THR A 38 -0.59 3.18 -2.68
N VAL A 39 -1.75 2.54 -2.87
CA VAL A 39 -2.97 3.18 -3.36
C VAL A 39 -3.44 4.28 -2.39
N LEU A 40 -3.50 3.99 -1.08
CA LEU A 40 -3.93 5.00 -0.12
C LEU A 40 -2.94 6.16 0.02
N CYS A 41 -1.62 5.90 -0.03
CA CYS A 41 -0.64 6.99 -0.01
C CYS A 41 -0.73 7.85 -1.28
N LEU A 42 -0.96 7.25 -2.46
CA LEU A 42 -1.21 8.00 -3.70
C LEU A 42 -2.44 8.90 -3.57
N VAL A 43 -3.55 8.34 -3.09
CA VAL A 43 -4.79 9.10 -2.83
C VAL A 43 -4.54 10.24 -1.84
N GLY A 44 -3.76 10.00 -0.78
CA GLY A 44 -3.37 11.06 0.16
C GLY A 44 -2.62 12.21 -0.50
N GLY A 45 -1.73 11.90 -1.44
CA GLY A 45 -1.03 12.88 -2.27
C GLY A 45 -1.93 13.67 -3.22
N ILE A 46 -2.91 12.98 -3.83
CA ILE A 46 -3.90 13.59 -4.72
C ILE A 46 -4.81 14.56 -3.95
N LEU A 47 -5.26 14.16 -2.76
CA LEU A 47 -6.26 14.91 -1.97
C LEU A 47 -5.64 16.03 -1.13
N PHE A 48 -4.49 15.79 -0.49
CA PHE A 48 -3.91 16.69 0.51
C PHE A 48 -2.52 17.22 0.12
N GLY A 49 -1.99 16.83 -1.03
CA GLY A 49 -0.62 17.12 -1.43
C GLY A 49 0.41 16.27 -0.67
N THR A 50 1.69 16.47 -1.00
CA THR A 50 2.79 15.64 -0.50
C THR A 50 2.98 15.79 1.01
N ILE A 51 2.97 17.03 1.52
CA ILE A 51 3.32 17.31 2.92
C ILE A 51 2.22 16.81 3.86
N LEU A 52 0.99 17.32 3.72
CA LEU A 52 -0.13 16.93 4.57
C LEU A 52 -0.54 15.47 4.31
N GLY A 53 -0.55 15.04 3.05
CA GLY A 53 -0.81 13.65 2.69
C GLY A 53 0.19 12.69 3.32
N SER A 54 1.48 13.05 3.40
CA SER A 54 2.50 12.25 4.10
C SER A 54 2.24 12.17 5.60
N ILE A 55 1.91 13.30 6.23
CA ILE A 55 1.62 13.35 7.67
C ILE A 55 0.42 12.46 7.99
N TYR A 56 -0.70 12.63 7.29
CA TYR A 56 -1.90 11.83 7.52
C TYR A 56 -1.68 10.35 7.19
N SER A 57 -0.92 10.05 6.14
CA SER A 57 -0.55 8.66 5.81
C SER A 57 0.31 8.04 6.91
N LEU A 58 1.26 8.79 7.48
CA LEU A 58 2.09 8.31 8.58
C LEU A 58 1.28 8.02 9.84
N VAL A 59 0.32 8.89 10.18
CA VAL A 59 -0.59 8.66 11.30
C VAL A 59 -1.41 7.38 11.07
N GLY A 60 -2.01 7.24 9.88
CA GLY A 60 -2.77 6.05 9.50
C GLY A 60 -1.94 4.77 9.48
N LEU A 61 -0.72 4.82 8.96
CA LEU A 61 0.22 3.69 8.96
C LEU A 61 0.62 3.29 10.37
N THR A 62 0.82 4.26 11.26
CA THR A 62 1.17 4.00 12.66
C THR A 62 0.03 3.31 13.37
N LEU A 63 -1.20 3.79 13.18
CA LEU A 63 -2.38 3.15 13.74
C LEU A 63 -2.58 1.74 13.18
N SER A 64 -2.32 1.55 11.88
CA SER A 64 -2.31 0.23 11.23
C SER A 64 -1.28 -0.72 11.87
N CYS A 65 -0.07 -0.25 12.18
CA CYS A 65 0.94 -1.04 12.87
C CYS A 65 0.48 -1.45 14.27
N ILE A 66 -0.11 -0.53 15.02
CA ILE A 66 -0.64 -0.82 16.36
C ILE A 66 -1.72 -1.89 16.27
N LEU A 67 -2.67 -1.76 15.33
CA LEU A 67 -3.70 -2.78 15.09
C LEU A 67 -3.06 -4.12 14.71
N PHE A 68 -2.08 -4.13 13.81
CA PHE A 68 -1.37 -5.33 13.39
C PHE A 68 -0.69 -6.06 14.56
N TYR A 69 -0.14 -5.32 15.52
CA TYR A 69 0.45 -5.88 16.74
C TYR A 69 -0.61 -6.59 17.61
N PHE A 70 -1.80 -6.01 17.76
CA PHE A 70 -2.89 -6.66 18.50
C PHE A 70 -3.46 -7.87 17.75
N PHE A 71 -3.54 -7.81 16.42
CA PHE A 71 -3.94 -8.96 15.59
C PHE A 71 -2.93 -10.10 15.66
N HIS A 72 -1.64 -9.80 15.75
CA HIS A 72 -0.61 -10.82 15.95
C HIS A 72 -0.85 -11.64 17.21
N GLN A 73 -1.23 -10.98 18.31
CA GLN A 73 -1.48 -11.66 19.58
C GLN A 73 -2.77 -12.48 19.59
N THR A 74 -3.81 -12.02 18.90
CA THR A 74 -5.13 -12.69 18.89
C THR A 74 -5.27 -13.80 17.85
N MET A 75 -4.51 -13.73 16.74
CA MET A 75 -4.65 -14.66 15.60
C MET A 75 -3.34 -15.36 15.20
N PRO A 76 -2.71 -16.16 16.08
CA PRO A 76 -1.40 -16.78 15.80
C PRO A 76 -1.40 -17.69 14.56
N LYS A 77 -2.54 -18.35 14.26
CA LYS A 77 -2.68 -19.23 13.09
C LYS A 77 -2.53 -18.48 11.76
N THR A 78 -3.05 -17.25 11.67
CA THR A 78 -2.95 -16.41 10.46
C THR A 78 -1.51 -15.96 10.25
N PHE A 79 -0.83 -15.64 11.33
CA PHE A 79 0.57 -15.22 11.30
C PHE A 79 1.52 -16.34 10.89
N GLY A 80 1.22 -17.59 11.25
CA GLY A 80 1.92 -18.77 10.71
C GLY A 80 1.87 -18.88 9.18
N LYS A 81 0.78 -18.43 8.53
CA LYS A 81 0.73 -18.38 7.04
C LYS A 81 1.63 -17.30 6.47
N ILE A 82 1.67 -16.12 7.09
CA ILE A 82 2.55 -15.02 6.69
C ILE A 82 4.02 -15.42 6.88
N GLN A 83 4.33 -16.14 7.95
CA GLN A 83 5.66 -16.69 8.19
C GLN A 83 6.07 -17.71 7.11
N ARG A 84 5.21 -18.67 6.76
CA ARG A 84 5.50 -19.58 5.62
C ARG A 84 5.73 -18.83 4.30
N MET A 85 5.00 -17.73 4.09
CA MET A 85 5.19 -16.87 2.91
C MET A 85 6.57 -16.18 2.94
N LYS A 86 7.02 -15.73 4.12
CA LYS A 86 8.39 -15.23 4.34
C LYS A 86 9.42 -16.28 3.96
N GLU A 87 9.28 -17.49 4.50
CA GLU A 87 10.21 -18.61 4.28
C GLU A 87 10.31 -18.95 2.78
N LYS A 88 9.17 -18.96 2.07
CA LYS A 88 9.14 -19.21 0.62
C LYS A 88 9.81 -18.10 -0.21
N TRP A 89 9.61 -16.84 0.15
CA TRP A 89 10.12 -15.69 -0.62
C TRP A 89 11.57 -15.33 -0.31
N LEU A 90 11.99 -15.53 0.94
CA LEU A 90 13.24 -14.99 1.48
C LEU A 90 14.16 -16.07 2.06
N GLY A 91 13.67 -17.27 2.32
CA GLY A 91 14.39 -18.30 3.07
C GLY A 91 14.46 -18.03 4.57
N ASP A 92 14.72 -19.06 5.36
CA ASP A 92 14.64 -19.03 6.84
C ASP A 92 15.65 -18.07 7.50
N ARG A 93 16.75 -17.74 6.82
CA ARG A 93 17.91 -17.05 7.42
C ARG A 93 18.08 -15.59 7.01
N VAL A 94 17.22 -15.04 6.15
CA VAL A 94 17.38 -13.65 5.72
C VAL A 94 16.81 -12.71 6.78
N SER A 95 17.71 -11.99 7.44
CA SER A 95 17.36 -10.91 8.37
C SER A 95 17.66 -9.56 7.70
N PHE A 96 16.63 -8.75 7.49
CA PHE A 96 16.79 -7.41 6.94
C PHE A 96 17.10 -6.39 8.03
N THR A 97 17.93 -5.41 7.71
CA THR A 97 18.13 -4.20 8.54
C THR A 97 16.91 -3.28 8.43
N TYR A 98 16.72 -2.36 9.38
CA TYR A 98 15.60 -1.42 9.32
C TYR A 98 15.64 -0.54 8.06
N GLY A 99 16.83 -0.15 7.60
CA GLY A 99 17.00 0.61 6.35
C GLY A 99 16.58 -0.21 5.12
N GLN A 100 16.98 -1.48 5.05
CA GLN A 100 16.53 -2.39 3.98
C GLN A 100 15.01 -2.56 4.00
N ILE A 101 14.40 -2.69 5.18
CA ILE A 101 12.94 -2.78 5.30
C ILE A 101 12.26 -1.48 4.81
N ALA A 102 12.81 -0.32 5.12
CA ALA A 102 12.29 0.96 4.63
C ALA A 102 12.33 1.04 3.10
N LEU A 103 13.43 0.60 2.48
CA LEU A 103 13.56 0.54 1.01
C LEU A 103 12.61 -0.48 0.39
N LEU A 104 12.50 -1.67 0.99
CA LEU A 104 11.58 -2.71 0.53
C LEU A 104 10.12 -2.28 0.63
N ARG A 105 9.76 -1.44 1.61
CA ARG A 105 8.42 -0.85 1.70
C ARG A 105 8.09 0.04 0.51
N CYS A 106 9.08 0.71 -0.08
CA CYS A 106 8.89 1.52 -1.29
C CYS A 106 8.64 0.67 -2.54
N VAL A 107 8.91 -0.63 -2.50
CA VAL A 107 8.66 -1.54 -3.63
C VAL A 107 7.20 -1.97 -3.61
N PRO A 108 6.40 -1.69 -4.66
CA PRO A 108 4.94 -1.89 -4.64
C PRO A 108 4.54 -3.37 -4.54
N PHE A 109 5.38 -4.28 -5.05
CA PHE A 109 5.13 -5.72 -5.03
C PHE A 109 5.39 -6.36 -3.67
N MET A 110 6.05 -5.64 -2.75
CA MET A 110 6.40 -6.19 -1.44
C MET A 110 5.23 -6.04 -0.46
N GLN A 111 4.77 -7.16 0.09
CA GLN A 111 3.60 -7.15 0.98
C GLN A 111 3.92 -6.46 2.32
N TYR A 112 3.17 -5.41 2.64
CA TYR A 112 3.37 -4.61 3.86
C TYR A 112 3.32 -5.45 5.17
N HIS A 113 2.40 -6.42 5.22
CA HIS A 113 2.22 -7.29 6.38
C HIS A 113 3.43 -8.18 6.63
N LEU A 114 4.11 -8.61 5.56
CA LEU A 114 5.32 -9.43 5.65
C LEU A 114 6.47 -8.65 6.30
N LEU A 115 6.70 -7.43 5.83
CA LEU A 115 7.74 -6.56 6.37
C LEU A 115 7.44 -6.16 7.82
N SER A 116 6.16 -5.92 8.15
CA SER A 116 5.74 -5.64 9.52
C SER A 116 5.92 -6.86 10.44
N LEU A 117 5.71 -8.08 9.95
CA LEU A 117 5.98 -9.32 10.67
C LEU A 117 7.47 -9.45 11.02
N ILE A 118 8.36 -9.25 10.05
CA ILE A 118 9.82 -9.30 10.25
C ILE A 118 10.27 -8.28 11.30
N MET A 119 9.67 -7.09 11.31
CA MET A 119 9.96 -6.07 12.33
C MET A 119 9.47 -6.49 13.72
N LEU A 120 8.30 -7.13 13.79
CA LEU A 120 7.71 -7.60 15.05
C LEU A 120 8.51 -8.76 15.66
N GLU A 121 9.00 -9.69 14.84
CA GLU A 121 9.91 -10.76 15.27
C GLU A 121 11.18 -10.19 15.93
N ARG A 122 11.73 -9.09 15.38
CA ARG A 122 12.93 -8.43 15.90
C ARG A 122 12.67 -7.61 17.17
N LYS A 123 11.47 -7.05 17.32
CA LYS A 123 11.08 -6.21 18.47
C LYS A 123 9.68 -6.58 18.97
N LYS A 124 9.64 -7.44 20.00
CA LYS A 124 8.39 -7.91 20.59
C LYS A 124 7.61 -6.87 21.39
N ASN A 125 8.23 -5.77 21.81
CA ASN A 125 7.54 -4.71 22.55
C ASN A 125 6.84 -3.74 21.58
N LEU A 126 5.53 -3.51 21.78
CA LEU A 126 4.68 -2.58 21.02
C LEU A 126 5.34 -1.23 20.77
N PHE A 127 5.93 -0.59 21.80
CA PHE A 127 6.50 0.75 21.66
C PHE A 127 7.72 0.75 20.73
N SER A 128 8.63 -0.22 20.92
CA SER A 128 9.83 -0.36 20.09
C SER A 128 9.47 -0.70 18.64
N PHE A 129 8.50 -1.59 18.45
CA PHE A 129 7.98 -1.97 17.14
C PHE A 129 7.35 -0.78 16.42
N THR A 130 6.47 -0.04 17.10
CA THR A 130 5.74 1.10 16.52
C THR A 130 6.70 2.23 16.16
N LYS A 131 7.63 2.59 17.05
CA LYS A 131 8.64 3.63 16.79
C LYS A 131 9.53 3.30 15.58
N LYS A 132 9.97 2.04 15.48
CA LYS A 132 10.79 1.61 14.33
C LYS A 132 9.95 1.54 13.05
N SER A 133 8.72 1.07 13.13
CA SER A 133 7.81 1.00 11.98
C SER A 133 7.44 2.37 11.46
N PHE A 134 7.23 3.35 12.34
CA PHE A 134 7.04 4.76 11.98
C PHE A 134 8.22 5.25 11.14
N LEU A 135 9.46 5.08 11.61
CA LEU A 135 10.66 5.52 10.91
C LEU A 135 10.82 4.87 9.52
N THR A 136 10.52 3.58 9.40
CA THR A 136 10.62 2.87 8.12
C THR A 136 9.45 3.15 7.17
N ASN A 137 8.35 3.75 7.66
CA ASN A 137 7.21 4.20 6.84
C ASN A 137 7.43 5.59 6.21
N ILE A 138 8.35 6.41 6.73
CA ILE A 138 8.58 7.78 6.24
C ILE A 138 8.91 7.83 4.75
N PRO A 139 9.89 7.05 4.23
CA PRO A 139 10.24 7.12 2.81
C PRO A 139 9.07 6.71 1.91
N LEU A 140 8.33 5.67 2.31
CA LEU A 140 7.14 5.19 1.61
C LEU A 140 6.06 6.28 1.53
N ALA A 141 5.73 6.91 2.66
CA ALA A 141 4.68 7.93 2.73
C ALA A 141 5.03 9.12 1.83
N ILE A 142 6.26 9.62 1.90
CA ILE A 142 6.73 10.74 1.08
C ILE A 142 6.72 10.37 -0.40
N LEU A 143 7.31 9.24 -0.77
CA LEU A 143 7.44 8.82 -2.17
C LEU A 143 6.09 8.71 -2.87
N TYR A 144 5.13 8.01 -2.27
CA TYR A 144 3.84 7.76 -2.91
C TYR A 144 2.90 8.96 -2.84
N THR A 145 2.96 9.78 -1.78
CA THR A 145 2.17 11.02 -1.77
C THR A 145 2.74 12.05 -2.74
N PHE A 146 4.06 12.09 -2.94
CA PHE A 146 4.68 12.88 -3.98
C PHE A 146 4.20 12.46 -5.36
N PHE A 147 4.27 11.17 -5.70
CA PHE A 147 3.72 10.67 -6.95
C PHE A 147 2.22 10.98 -7.11
N GLY A 148 1.44 10.87 -6.04
CA GLY A 148 0.02 11.20 -6.04
C GLY A 148 -0.22 12.67 -6.40
N GLN A 149 0.51 13.59 -5.76
CA GLN A 149 0.41 15.01 -6.08
C GLN A 149 0.86 15.28 -7.52
N SER A 150 1.95 14.67 -7.98
CA SER A 150 2.40 14.83 -9.37
C SER A 150 1.33 14.39 -10.37
N ILE A 151 0.67 13.25 -10.13
CA ILE A 151 -0.42 12.76 -10.98
C ILE A 151 -1.60 13.75 -11.00
N SER A 152 -1.94 14.35 -9.85
CA SER A 152 -3.02 15.35 -9.76
C SER A 152 -2.76 16.59 -10.62
N THR A 153 -1.49 16.93 -10.84
CA THR A 153 -1.09 18.07 -11.70
C THR A 153 -1.01 17.72 -13.19
N LEU A 154 -1.11 16.45 -13.58
CA LEU A 154 -1.06 16.06 -14.99
C LEU A 154 -2.37 16.42 -15.70
N SER A 155 -2.25 16.94 -16.93
CA SER A 155 -3.38 17.11 -17.83
C SER A 155 -4.02 15.75 -18.16
N LEU A 156 -5.35 15.74 -18.27
CA LEU A 156 -6.11 14.55 -18.66
C LEU A 156 -5.63 13.98 -20.01
N SER A 157 -5.22 14.83 -20.95
CA SER A 157 -4.68 14.41 -22.25
C SER A 157 -3.37 13.62 -22.10
N ILE A 158 -2.51 14.00 -21.16
CA ILE A 158 -1.24 13.31 -20.89
C ILE A 158 -1.52 11.92 -20.28
N ILE A 159 -2.45 11.85 -19.33
CA ILE A 159 -2.86 10.58 -18.70
C ILE A 159 -3.39 9.60 -19.77
N ILE A 160 -4.27 10.06 -20.64
CA ILE A 160 -4.81 9.26 -21.75
C ILE A 160 -3.67 8.82 -22.69
N GLY A 161 -2.75 9.71 -23.05
CA GLY A 161 -1.60 9.38 -23.90
C GLY A 161 -0.68 8.30 -23.31
N ILE A 162 -0.40 8.36 -22.01
CA ILE A 162 0.39 7.34 -21.30
C ILE A 162 -0.33 5.99 -21.34
N LEU A 163 -1.63 5.96 -21.02
CA LEU A 163 -2.43 4.73 -21.03
C LEU A 163 -2.52 4.11 -22.43
N ALA A 164 -2.72 4.92 -23.47
CA ALA A 164 -2.73 4.47 -24.85
C ALA A 164 -1.37 3.85 -25.24
N THR A 165 -0.27 4.51 -24.88
CA THR A 165 1.10 4.02 -25.14
C THR A 165 1.36 2.68 -24.46
N PHE A 166 1.02 2.55 -23.17
CA PHE A 166 1.15 1.27 -22.45
C PHE A 166 0.30 0.16 -23.08
N THR A 167 -0.92 0.48 -23.52
CA THR A 167 -1.81 -0.48 -24.18
C THR A 167 -1.21 -0.97 -25.51
N ILE A 168 -0.66 -0.05 -26.31
CA ILE A 168 0.01 -0.38 -27.58
C ILE A 168 1.24 -1.25 -27.30
N LEU A 169 2.09 -0.87 -26.35
CA LEU A 169 3.27 -1.66 -25.97
C LEU A 169 2.88 -3.05 -25.50
N PHE A 170 1.87 -3.17 -24.64
CA PHE A 170 1.36 -4.46 -24.17
C PHE A 170 0.86 -5.33 -25.33
N TYR A 171 0.17 -4.73 -26.30
CA TYR A 171 -0.31 -5.43 -27.49
C TYR A 171 0.85 -5.89 -28.40
N VAL A 172 1.83 -5.03 -28.65
CA VAL A 172 2.97 -5.32 -29.53
C VAL A 172 3.92 -6.35 -28.92
N LEU A 173 4.16 -6.28 -27.60
CA LEU A 173 5.03 -7.20 -26.86
C LEU A 173 4.35 -8.54 -26.53
N ARG A 174 3.07 -8.73 -26.91
CA ARG A 174 2.38 -10.00 -26.73
C ARG A 174 3.06 -11.11 -27.55
N GLU A 175 3.42 -12.21 -26.89
CA GLU A 175 3.90 -13.41 -27.58
C GLU A 175 2.80 -13.96 -28.52
N LYS A 176 3.10 -14.00 -29.84
CA LYS A 176 2.14 -14.41 -30.88
C LYS A 176 1.90 -15.93 -30.96
N GLN A 177 2.75 -16.74 -30.34
CA GLN A 177 2.62 -18.20 -30.34
C GLN A 177 2.92 -18.77 -28.96
N ILE A 178 1.90 -19.32 -28.32
CA ILE A 178 2.06 -20.14 -27.12
C ILE A 178 2.39 -21.55 -27.61
N ARG A 179 3.67 -21.96 -27.53
CA ARG A 179 4.06 -23.35 -27.83
C ARG A 179 3.63 -24.25 -26.67
N ILE A 180 2.42 -24.77 -26.76
CA ILE A 180 1.96 -25.83 -25.85
C ILE A 180 2.71 -27.11 -26.22
N LYS A 181 3.44 -27.68 -25.26
CA LYS A 181 4.16 -28.94 -25.49
C LYS A 181 3.13 -30.07 -25.63
N TRP A 182 3.33 -30.94 -26.61
CA TRP A 182 2.42 -32.07 -26.92
C TRP A 182 2.07 -32.94 -25.69
N LYS A 183 3.03 -33.13 -24.77
CA LYS A 183 2.85 -33.87 -23.51
C LYS A 183 1.92 -33.21 -22.49
N GLU A 184 1.70 -31.89 -22.57
CA GLU A 184 0.75 -31.17 -21.72
C GLU A 184 -0.68 -31.25 -22.28
N PHE A 185 -0.83 -31.40 -23.61
CA PHE A 185 -2.13 -31.53 -24.26
C PHE A 185 -2.67 -32.96 -24.18
N PHE A 186 -1.78 -33.95 -24.33
CA PHE A 186 -2.10 -35.35 -24.19
C PHE A 186 -1.51 -35.88 -22.88
N VAL A 187 -2.20 -35.61 -21.77
CA VAL A 187 -1.97 -36.37 -20.53
C VAL A 187 -2.33 -37.81 -20.83
N GLU A 188 -1.33 -38.67 -21.03
CA GLU A 188 -1.53 -40.12 -20.98
C GLU A 188 -2.17 -40.43 -19.63
N LYS A 189 -3.45 -40.79 -19.64
CA LYS A 189 -4.07 -41.49 -18.51
C LYS A 189 -3.29 -42.80 -18.38
N ALA A 190 -2.33 -42.84 -17.45
CA ALA A 190 -1.69 -44.07 -17.05
C ALA A 190 -2.79 -45.01 -16.53
N SER A 191 -3.08 -46.06 -17.31
CA SER A 191 -3.84 -47.24 -16.91
C SER A 191 -2.88 -48.30 -16.37
#